data_AF-N1U875-F1
#
_entry.id   AF-N1U875-F1
#
_cell.length_a   1.000
_cell.length_b   1.000
_cell.length_c   1.000
_cell.angle_alpha   90.00
_cell.angle_beta   90.00
_cell.angle_gamma   90.00
#
_symmetry.space_group_name_H-M   'P 1'
#
loop_
_entity.id
_entity.type
_entity.pdbx_description
1 polymer ?
#
loop_
_entity_poly.entity_id
_entity_poly.type
_entity_poly.pdbx_seq_one_letter_code
_entity_poly.pdbx_strand_id
1 'polypeptide(L)' 'MQKEFNFHKNYVGEEKYREAFFQFTPKVLYGADFRLWHRLGFWESSYVPYSFF' A
#
# COMPACT_ATOMS: atom_id res chain seq x y z
N MET A 1 9.29 20.13 17.90
CA MET A 1 7.96 20.01 17.24
C MET A 1 7.80 18.55 16.84
N GLN A 2 6.97 17.80 17.56
CA GLN A 2 6.73 16.38 17.25
C GLN A 2 5.82 16.35 16.01
N LYS A 3 6.29 15.79 14.89
CA LYS A 3 5.44 15.60 13.72
C LYS A 3 4.43 14.51 14.06
N GLU A 4 3.16 14.87 14.14
CA GLU A 4 2.09 13.88 14.22
C GLU A 4 1.93 13.25 12.84
N PHE A 5 2.26 11.96 12.76
CA PHE A 5 2.02 11.17 11.56
C PHE A 5 0.68 10.46 11.70
N ASN A 6 -0.14 10.55 10.66
CA ASN A 6 -1.38 9.80 10.59
C ASN A 6 -1.06 8.38 10.12
N PHE A 7 -1.43 7.40 10.95
CA PHE A 7 -1.31 6.00 10.58
C PHE A 7 -2.52 5.59 9.74
N HIS A 8 -2.27 5.18 8.50
CA HIS A 8 -3.31 4.59 7.65
C HIS A 8 -2.92 3.17 7.27
N LYS A 9 -3.78 2.23 7.62
CA LYS A 9 -3.70 0.80 7.25
C LYS A 9 -4.87 0.45 6.33
N ASN A 10 -4.77 -0.66 5.62
CA ASN A 10 -5.84 -1.24 4.81
C ASN A 10 -6.08 -0.59 3.43
N TYR A 11 -5.02 -0.46 2.63
CA TYR A 11 -5.16 -0.11 1.21
C TYR A 11 -6.00 -1.12 0.41
N VAL A 12 -6.23 -2.34 0.92
CA VAL A 12 -7.12 -3.32 0.29
C VAL A 12 -8.57 -2.80 0.22
N GLY A 13 -9.05 -2.15 1.29
CA GLY A 13 -10.42 -1.63 1.33
C GLY A 13 -10.58 -0.27 0.65
N GLU A 14 -9.50 0.49 0.52
CA GLU A 14 -9.55 1.88 0.07
C GLU A 14 -8.88 2.07 -1.29
N GLU A 15 -9.70 2.06 -2.34
CA GLU A 15 -9.26 2.12 -3.74
C GLU A 15 -8.28 3.27 -4.01
N LYS A 16 -8.57 4.47 -3.49
CA LYS A 16 -7.71 5.64 -3.65
C LYS A 16 -6.28 5.38 -3.18
N TYR A 17 -6.12 4.77 -2.01
CA TYR A 17 -4.79 4.49 -1.45
C TYR A 17 -4.13 3.29 -2.11
N ARG A 18 -4.91 2.29 -2.53
CA ARG A 18 -4.41 1.16 -3.33
C ARG A 18 -3.79 1.63 -4.64
N GLU A 19 -4.48 2.50 -5.36
CA GLU A 19 -3.99 3.00 -6.64
C GLU A 19 -2.74 3.85 -6.45
N ALA A 20 -2.70 4.71 -5.42
CA ALA A 20 -1.50 5.46 -5.08
C ALA A 20 -0.31 4.52 -4.79
N PHE A 21 -0.53 3.43 -4.05
CA PHE A 21 0.49 2.42 -3.78
C PHE A 21 0.98 1.74 -5.06
N PHE A 22 0.08 1.32 -5.96
CA PHE A 22 0.44 0.70 -7.24
C PHE A 22 1.21 1.63 -8.18
N GLN A 23 0.97 2.94 -8.13
CA GLN A 23 1.74 3.91 -8.90
C GLN A 23 3.12 4.21 -8.30
N PHE A 24 3.24 4.06 -6.98
CA PHE A 24 4.46 4.33 -6.23
C PHE A 24 5.45 3.16 -6.29
N THR A 25 5.01 1.94 -5.99
CA THR A 25 5.92 0.81 -5.76
C THR A 25 6.83 0.48 -6.94
N PRO A 26 6.42 0.53 -8.22
CA PRO A 26 7.34 0.20 -9.31
C PRO A 26 8.52 1.17 -9.39
N LYS A 27 8.30 2.44 -9.00
CA LYS A 27 9.32 3.50 -9.06
C LYS A 27 10.36 3.37 -7.95
N VAL A 28 9.96 2.88 -6.78
CA VAL A 28 10.81 2.84 -5.58
C VAL A 28 11.29 1.45 -5.19
N LEU A 29 10.67 0.39 -5.71
CA LEU A 29 10.97 -1.01 -5.41
C LEU A 29 11.41 -1.77 -6.67
N TYR A 30 12.28 -1.16 -7.48
CA TYR A 30 12.94 -1.81 -8.63
C TYR A 30 11.97 -2.52 -9.59
N GLY A 31 10.81 -1.91 -9.87
CA GLY A 31 9.81 -2.46 -10.78
C GLY A 31 8.78 -3.39 -10.15
N ALA A 32 8.76 -3.56 -8.81
CA ALA A 32 7.73 -4.35 -8.15
C ALA A 32 6.31 -3.77 -8.35
N ASP A 33 5.45 -4.53 -9.04
CA ASP A 33 4.03 -4.21 -9.25
C ASP A 33 3.14 -5.13 -8.40
N PHE A 34 2.47 -4.55 -7.41
CA PHE A 34 1.61 -5.27 -6.47
C PHE A 34 0.17 -5.49 -6.98
N ARG A 35 -0.17 -5.04 -8.21
CA ARG A 35 -1.49 -5.30 -8.80
C ARG A 35 -1.77 -6.79 -8.96
N LEU A 36 -0.76 -7.57 -9.37
CA LEU A 36 -0.89 -9.02 -9.50
C LEU A 36 -1.14 -9.66 -8.13
N TRP A 37 -0.41 -9.22 -7.11
CA TRP A 37 -0.56 -9.70 -5.73
C TRP A 37 -1.98 -9.46 -5.19
N HIS A 38 -2.53 -8.26 -5.45
CA HIS A 38 -3.90 -7.92 -5.09
C HIS A 38 -4.93 -8.76 -5.86
N ARG A 39 -4.77 -8.92 -7.18
CA ARG A 39 -5.69 -9.74 -8.01
C ARG A 39 -5.74 -11.21 -7.59
N LEU A 40 -4.61 -11.73 -7.11
CA LEU A 40 -4.51 -13.11 -6.63
C LEU A 40 -5.01 -13.29 -5.19
N GLY A 41 -5.45 -12.22 -4.53
CA GLY A 41 -5.99 -12.27 -3.17
C GLY A 41 -4.92 -12.44 -2.08
N PHE A 42 -3.64 -12.26 -2.40
CA PHE A 42 -2.53 -12.49 -1.46
C PHE A 42 -2.32 -11.36 -0.43
N TRP A 43 -3.12 -10.30 -0.47
CA TRP A 43 -3.21 -9.32 0.62
C TRP A 43 -4.11 -9.86 1.74
N GLU A 44 -3.55 -10.83 2.46
CA GLU A 44 -4.18 -11.38 3.66
C GLU A 44 -3.87 -10.53 4.90
N SER A 45 -4.53 -10.83 6.01
CA SER A 45 -4.38 -10.12 7.30
C SER A 45 -2.93 -10.06 7.82
N SER A 46 -2.06 -10.98 7.39
CA SER A 46 -0.63 -11.02 7.69
C SER A 46 0.19 -9.99 6.90
N TYR A 47 -0.36 -9.44 5.81
CA TYR A 47 0.31 -8.49 4.93
C TYR A 47 -0.64 -7.35 4.56
N VAL A 48 -1.01 -6.55 5.57
CA VAL A 48 -1.80 -5.33 5.36
C VAL A 48 -0.83 -4.18 5.10
N PRO A 49 -0.80 -3.60 3.88
CA PRO A 49 0.02 -2.42 3.62
C PRO A 49 -0.46 -1.25 4.47
N TYR A 50 0.51 -0.47 4.95
CA TYR A 50 0.28 0.75 5.71
C TYR A 50 1.33 1.80 5.36
N SER A 51 1.02 3.06 5.65
CA SER A 51 2.02 4.11 5.70
C SER A 51 1.72 5.11 6.81
N PHE A 52 2.77 5.85 7.17
CA PHE A 52 2.72 7.01 8.03
C PHE A 52 2.88 8.24 7.12
N PHE A 53 1.95 9.19 7.20
CA PHE A 53 2.01 10.46 6.44
C PHE A 53 1.69 11.67 7.31
#